data_AF-A0A8T5A8F3-F1
#
_entry.id   AF-A0A8T5A8F3-F1
#
_cell.length_a   1.000
_cell.length_b   1.000
_cell.length_c   1.000
_cell.angle_alpha   90.00
_cell.angle_beta   90.00
_cell.angle_gamma   90.00
#
_symmetry.space_group_name_H-M   'P 1'
#
loop_
_entity.id
_entity.type
_entity.pdbx_description
1 polymer ?
#
loop_
_entity_poly.entity_id
_entity_poly.type
_entity_poly.pdbx_seq_one_letter_code
_entity_poly.pdbx_strand_id
1 'polypeptide(L)'
;MEFTPFMLVVASAFFHALWNLMAKGSADKVAYMWLMNLTSLLTTLPVFFLLLSDWGLPITAVPYMLVSGLAEALYFFSLGKAYE
;
A
#
# COMPACT_ATOMS: atom_id res chain seq x y z
N MET A 1 10.99 10.22 -22.41
CA MET A 1 10.04 9.93 -21.32
C MET A 1 9.14 11.15 -21.19
N GLU A 2 7.84 10.96 -21.19
CA GLU A 2 6.88 12.03 -20.88
C GLU A 2 7.15 12.58 -19.46
N PHE A 3 7.04 13.90 -19.28
CA PHE A 3 7.39 14.58 -18.03
C PHE A 3 6.53 14.10 -16.85
N THR A 4 5.22 13.92 -17.06
CA THR A 4 4.29 13.53 -16.00
C THR A 4 4.57 12.12 -15.44
N PRO A 5 4.68 11.04 -16.26
CA PRO A 5 5.08 9.73 -15.75
C PRO A 5 6.42 9.73 -15.03
N PHE A 6 7.41 10.50 -15.53
CA PHE A 6 8.70 10.63 -14.86
C PHE A 6 8.55 11.22 -13.45
N MET A 7 7.79 12.31 -13.30
CA MET A 7 7.54 12.92 -11.99
C MET A 7 6.79 11.99 -11.03
N LEU A 8 5.85 11.18 -11.52
CA LEU A 8 5.15 10.18 -10.70
C LEU A 8 6.10 9.10 -10.19
N VAL A 9 7.05 8.62 -11.01
CA VAL A 9 8.07 7.65 -10.59
C VAL A 9 8.98 8.25 -9.52
N VAL A 10 9.43 9.49 -9.72
CA VAL A 10 10.28 10.20 -8.74
C VAL A 10 9.54 10.38 -7.41
N ALA A 11 8.28 10.83 -7.45
CA ALA A 11 7.45 10.97 -6.23
C ALA A 11 7.26 9.62 -5.53
N SER A 12 6.98 8.54 -6.28
CA SER A 12 6.87 7.18 -5.75
C SER A 12 8.14 6.74 -5.02
N ALA A 13 9.33 7.01 -5.57
CA ALA A 13 10.60 6.68 -4.93
C ALA A 13 10.79 7.41 -3.59
N PHE A 14 10.42 8.69 -3.49
CA PHE A 14 10.47 9.43 -2.23
C PHE A 14 9.50 8.87 -1.19
N PHE A 15 8.24 8.62 -1.56
CA PHE A 15 7.28 8.01 -0.64
C PHE A 15 7.72 6.62 -0.20
N HIS A 16 8.32 5.84 -1.11
CA HIS A 16 8.85 4.53 -0.80
C HIS A 16 9.97 4.59 0.25
N ALA A 17 10.94 5.47 0.04
CA ALA A 17 12.03 5.69 0.98
C ALA A 17 11.50 6.20 2.35
N LEU A 18 10.49 7.07 2.34
CA LEU A 18 9.91 7.65 3.54
C LEU A 18 9.19 6.60 4.41
N TRP A 19 8.29 5.79 3.84
CA TRP A 19 7.59 4.78 4.65
C TRP A 19 8.55 3.71 5.17
N ASN A 20 9.57 3.36 4.38
CA ASN A 20 10.61 2.42 4.80
C ASN A 20 11.45 2.97 5.97
N LEU A 21 11.82 4.25 5.92
CA LEU A 21 12.52 4.91 7.03
C LEU A 21 11.68 4.89 8.32
N MET A 22 10.39 5.23 8.21
CA MET A 22 9.47 5.23 9.36
C MET A 22 9.26 3.81 9.92
N ALA A 23 9.11 2.80 9.05
CA ALA A 23 8.94 1.41 9.45
C ALA A 23 10.17 0.88 10.21
N LYS A 24 11.37 1.13 9.71
CA LYS A 24 12.61 0.72 10.41
C LYS A 24 12.80 1.46 11.74
N GLY A 25 12.37 2.72 11.80
CA GLY A 25 12.41 3.55 13.00
C GLY A 25 11.30 3.28 14.03
N SER A 26 10.33 2.41 13.74
CA SER A 26 9.23 2.15 14.67
C SER A 26 9.69 1.30 15.86
N ALA A 27 8.98 1.40 16.99
CA ALA A 27 9.24 0.55 18.16
C ALA A 27 8.90 -0.92 17.87
N ASP A 28 7.73 -1.16 17.27
CA ASP A 28 7.26 -2.45 16.78
C ASP A 28 7.03 -2.36 15.27
N LYS A 29 7.78 -3.17 14.51
CA LYS A 29 7.80 -3.13 13.04
C LYS A 29 6.54 -3.74 12.46
N VAL A 30 6.08 -4.85 13.02
CA VAL A 30 4.88 -5.55 12.54
C VAL A 30 3.63 -4.72 12.82
N ALA A 31 3.50 -4.17 14.04
CA ALA A 31 2.39 -3.30 14.40
C ALA A 31 2.38 -2.03 13.54
N TYR A 32 3.55 -1.45 13.25
CA TYR A 32 3.66 -0.32 12.33
C TYR A 32 3.16 -0.68 10.92
N MET A 33 3.58 -1.80 10.33
CA MET A 33 3.12 -2.23 9.00
C MET A 33 1.59 -2.39 8.95
N TRP A 34 0.98 -2.95 10.01
CA TRP A 34 -0.47 -3.08 10.12
C TRP A 34 -1.18 -1.72 10.15
N LEU A 35 -0.74 -0.81 11.03
CA LEU A 35 -1.33 0.52 11.15
C LEU A 35 -1.14 1.37 9.90
N MET A 36 0.01 1.24 9.23
CA MET A 36 0.30 1.91 7.96
C MET A 36 -0.67 1.44 6.87
N ASN A 37 -0.90 0.14 6.72
CA ASN A 37 -1.86 -0.40 5.75
C ASN A 37 -3.30 0.04 6.05
N LEU A 38 -3.71 0.03 7.32
CA LEU A 38 -5.03 0.53 7.72
C LEU A 38 -5.19 2.02 7.40
N THR A 39 -4.18 2.82 7.70
CA THR A 39 -4.16 4.26 7.39
C THR A 39 -4.20 4.51 5.88
N SER A 40 -3.45 3.71 5.10
CA SER A 40 -3.48 3.75 3.64
C SER A 40 -4.88 3.47 3.09
N LEU A 41 -5.55 2.42 3.60
CA LEU A 41 -6.93 2.11 3.21
C LEU A 41 -7.87 3.30 3.50
N LEU A 42 -7.84 3.83 4.73
CA LEU A 42 -8.74 4.92 5.15
C LEU A 42 -8.49 6.23 4.38
N THR A 43 -7.24 6.50 3.99
CA THR A 43 -6.89 7.73 3.26
C THR A 43 -7.14 7.61 1.75
N THR A 44 -6.97 6.42 1.17
CA THR A 44 -7.18 6.19 -0.27
C THR A 44 -8.62 5.86 -0.62
N LEU A 45 -9.41 5.32 0.30
CA LEU A 45 -10.80 4.94 0.06
C LEU A 45 -11.69 6.13 -0.39
N PRO A 46 -11.62 7.34 0.21
CA PRO A 46 -12.36 8.50 -0.30
C PRO A 46 -11.92 8.89 -1.71
N VAL A 47 -10.62 8.84 -1.99
CA VAL A 47 -10.06 9.17 -3.31
C VAL A 47 -10.55 8.20 -4.37
N PHE A 48 -10.63 6.90 -4.03
CA PHE A 48 -11.20 5.87 -4.90
C PHE A 48 -12.63 6.23 -5.33
N PHE A 49 -13.52 6.54 -4.39
CA PHE A 49 -14.91 6.89 -4.71
C PHE A 49 -15.06 8.22 -5.46
N LEU A 50 -14.15 9.18 -5.24
CA LEU A 50 -14.17 10.47 -5.95
C LEU A 50 -13.69 10.34 -7.41
N LEU A 51 -12.71 9.48 -7.68
CA LEU A 51 -12.10 9.35 -9.00
C LEU A 51 -12.71 8.25 -9.87
N LEU A 52 -13.29 7.22 -9.25
CA LEU A 52 -13.87 6.06 -9.93
C LEU A 52 -15.37 6.01 -9.65
N SER A 53 -16.13 6.94 -10.25
CA SER A 53 -17.60 7.00 -10.10
C SER A 53 -18.31 5.75 -10.64
N ASP A 54 -17.75 5.13 -11.69
CA ASP A 54 -18.33 3.97 -12.38
C ASP A 54 -17.73 2.64 -11.91
N TRP A 55 -17.23 2.59 -10.67
CA TRP A 55 -16.63 1.37 -10.16
C TRP A 55 -17.65 0.23 -10.03
N GLY A 56 -17.19 -0.99 -10.26
CA GLY A 56 -17.94 -2.21 -9.99
C GLY A 56 -17.01 -3.27 -9.44
N LEU A 57 -17.58 -4.25 -8.73
CA LEU A 57 -16.85 -5.41 -8.23
C LEU A 57 -17.38 -6.68 -8.90
N PRO A 58 -16.84 -7.06 -10.08
CA PRO A 58 -17.17 -8.32 -10.70
C PRO A 58 -16.87 -9.47 -9.74
N ILE A 59 -17.81 -10.39 -9.56
CA ILE A 59 -17.60 -11.54 -8.65
C ILE A 59 -16.39 -12.38 -9.07
N THR A 60 -16.06 -12.39 -10.37
CA THR A 60 -14.88 -13.05 -10.94
C THR A 60 -13.56 -12.43 -10.49
N ALA A 61 -13.55 -11.17 -10.03
CA ALA A 61 -12.36 -10.51 -9.51
C ALA A 61 -12.05 -10.87 -8.04
N VAL A 62 -13.06 -11.31 -7.28
CA VAL A 62 -12.94 -11.56 -5.83
C VAL A 62 -11.84 -12.59 -5.48
N PRO A 63 -11.71 -13.74 -6.19
CA PRO A 63 -10.62 -14.68 -5.89
C PRO A 63 -9.23 -14.05 -6.05
N TYR A 64 -9.03 -13.24 -7.08
CA TYR A 64 -7.76 -12.55 -7.32
C TYR A 64 -7.46 -11.52 -6.23
N MET A 65 -8.48 -10.79 -5.77
CA MET A 65 -8.34 -9.84 -4.66
C MET A 65 -7.98 -10.55 -3.35
N LEU A 66 -8.59 -11.71 -3.07
CA LEU A 66 -8.27 -12.50 -1.87
C LEU A 66 -6.83 -13.02 -1.91
N VAL A 67 -6.40 -13.58 -3.05
CA VAL A 67 -5.03 -14.07 -3.22
C VAL A 67 -4.02 -12.92 -3.12
N SER A 68 -4.29 -11.80 -3.81
CA SER A 68 -3.44 -10.62 -3.76
C SER A 68 -3.36 -10.04 -2.34
N GLY A 69 -4.49 -9.91 -1.65
CA GLY A 69 -4.53 -9.39 -0.28
C GLY A 69 -3.80 -10.28 0.71
N LEU A 70 -3.93 -11.61 0.56
CA LEU A 70 -3.18 -12.56 1.38
C LEU A 70 -1.67 -12.47 1.11
N ALA A 71 -1.26 -12.41 -0.15
CA ALA A 71 0.14 -12.24 -0.53
C ALA A 71 0.72 -10.94 0.04
N GLU A 72 -0.02 -9.84 -0.04
CA GLU A 72 0.36 -8.54 0.51
C GLU A 72 0.49 -8.58 2.05
N ALA A 73 -0.45 -9.23 2.73
CA ALA A 73 -0.42 -9.39 4.18
C ALA A 73 0.81 -10.22 4.62
N LEU A 74 1.09 -11.32 3.91
CA LEU A 74 2.29 -12.13 4.15
C LEU A 74 3.56 -11.33 3.90
N TYR A 75 3.62 -10.56 2.82
CA TYR A 75 4.75 -9.68 2.51
C TYR A 75 5.02 -8.69 3.64
N PHE A 76 4.03 -7.91 4.08
CA PHE A 76 4.22 -6.91 5.14
C PHE A 76 4.54 -7.53 6.49
N PHE A 77 3.94 -8.68 6.81
CA PHE A 77 4.29 -9.41 8.02
C PHE A 77 5.75 -9.86 7.99
N SER A 78 6.17 -10.57 6.93
CA SER A 78 7.55 -11.02 6.76
C SER A 78 8.55 -9.86 6.74
N LEU A 79 8.19 -8.74 6.11
CA LEU A 79 9.02 -7.55 6.08
C LEU A 79 9.19 -6.92 7.47
N GLY A 80 8.10 -6.82 8.24
CA GLY A 80 8.15 -6.35 9.62
C GLY A 80 9.07 -7.22 10.48
N LYS A 81 8.97 -8.55 10.36
CA LYS A 81 9.87 -9.49 11.05
C LYS A 81 11.33 -9.39 10.59
N ALA A 82 11.58 -9.04 9.32
CA ALA A 82 12.93 -8.86 8.79
C ALA A 82 13.60 -7.54 9.21
N TYR A 83 12.82 -6.57 9.72
CA TYR A 83 13.32 -5.29 10.24
C TYR A 83 13.52 -5.28 11.77
N GLU A 84 13.14 -6.35 12.47
CA GLU A 84 13.58 -6.61 13.84
C GLU A 84 15.08 -6.93 13.88
#